data_AF-A0A7X6JN96-F1
#
_entry.id   AF-A0A7X6JN96-F1
#
_cell.length_a   1.000
_cell.length_b   1.000
_cell.length_c   1.000
_cell.angle_alpha   90.00
_cell.angle_beta   90.00
_cell.angle_gamma   90.00
#
_symmetry.space_group_name_H-M   'P 1'
#
loop_
_entity.id
_entity.type
_entity.pdbx_description
1 polymer ?
#
loop_
_entity_poly.entity_id
_entity_poly.type
_entity_poly.pdbx_seq_one_letter_code
_entity_poly.pdbx_strand_id
1 'polypeptide(L)'
;MNNYMDVLITTSSTLDGAKIKQYFGIVSAHVVAGTNVFSDIAAGLSDFFGGRSATYADQISRIKAQALTDLKYEAIELGANAVISVTIDVDEVSGGGKSMFMITAYGTAVTLDKVHIENLEDTKTDLVTGNVLADAIEKRILVEQHKSAPLEMTNDEWCRLLELKVPEMGDFIEWEMVNSGLKEERLFAYVASIDFDDSIALGYKLFEKASKEGELRTIQKVINKIVLVDYHRSISLLKSKSNSLAHKKAMLNTIIKPKRLYSRDDINILNELIDTVEASFPTIAIFKKKKGLLGKEKELWECICNQKENDADDSFCKSCGRDKRGFKTEETTPEKAIKYLSMIKETLNEALPSQ
;
A
#
# COMPACT_ATOMS: atom_id res chain seq x y z
N MET A 1 -3.16 -6.43 -20.33
CA MET A 1 -2.01 -6.16 -19.45
C MET A 1 -1.35 -7.50 -19.17
N ASN A 2 -0.08 -7.68 -19.50
CA ASN A 2 0.66 -8.83 -18.96
C ASN A 2 0.70 -8.61 -17.44
N ASN A 3 0.24 -9.58 -16.68
CA ASN A 3 0.28 -9.53 -15.23
C ASN A 3 1.75 -9.70 -14.83
N TYR A 4 2.45 -8.58 -14.58
CA TYR A 4 3.88 -8.60 -14.20
C TYR A 4 4.15 -9.34 -12.87
N MET A 5 3.10 -9.80 -12.19
CA MET A 5 3.17 -10.63 -10.98
C MET A 5 3.33 -12.13 -11.25
N ASP A 6 3.22 -12.59 -12.49
CA ASP A 6 3.32 -14.02 -12.84
C ASP A 6 4.78 -14.47 -13.00
N VAL A 7 5.58 -14.35 -11.94
CA VAL A 7 6.87 -15.05 -11.85
C VAL A 7 6.60 -16.52 -11.51
N LEU A 8 7.00 -17.40 -12.43
CA LEU A 8 6.96 -18.83 -12.19
C LEU A 8 7.97 -19.22 -11.10
N ILE A 9 7.55 -20.00 -10.11
CA ILE A 9 8.44 -20.57 -9.11
C ILE A 9 8.43 -22.08 -9.24
N THR A 10 9.61 -22.70 -9.23
CA THR A 10 9.73 -24.16 -9.20
C THR A 10 10.93 -24.62 -8.38
N THR A 11 10.79 -25.79 -7.76
CA THR A 11 11.90 -26.50 -7.12
C THR A 11 12.78 -27.22 -8.14
N SER A 12 12.29 -27.43 -9.37
CA SER A 12 13.08 -28.02 -10.45
C SER A 12 14.16 -27.05 -10.96
N SER A 13 15.30 -27.59 -11.39
CA SER A 13 16.37 -26.82 -12.04
C SER A 13 16.09 -26.54 -13.52
N THR A 14 15.19 -27.29 -14.13
CA THR A 14 14.77 -27.13 -15.54
C THR A 14 13.27 -27.31 -15.66
N LEU A 15 12.68 -26.73 -16.70
CA LEU A 15 11.29 -26.96 -17.07
C LEU A 15 11.23 -27.61 -18.45
N ASP A 16 10.46 -28.69 -18.57
CA ASP A 16 10.27 -29.37 -19.83
C ASP A 16 9.61 -28.42 -20.84
N GLY A 17 10.19 -28.35 -22.04
CA GLY A 17 9.67 -27.48 -23.11
C GLY A 17 10.02 -25.99 -22.98
N ALA A 18 10.68 -25.57 -21.90
CA ALA A 18 11.15 -24.20 -21.71
C ALA A 18 12.70 -24.14 -21.69
N LYS A 19 13.27 -23.14 -22.36
CA LYS A 19 14.73 -22.86 -22.32
C LYS A 19 15.03 -21.62 -21.51
N ILE A 20 16.07 -21.70 -20.69
CA ILE A 20 16.63 -20.55 -19.98
C ILE A 20 17.41 -19.67 -20.97
N LYS A 21 16.96 -18.43 -21.13
CA LYS A 21 17.60 -17.40 -21.95
C LYS A 21 18.69 -16.65 -21.20
N GLN A 22 18.47 -16.40 -19.91
CA GLN A 22 19.35 -15.57 -19.09
C GLN A 22 19.27 -15.99 -17.63
N TYR A 23 20.41 -15.95 -16.95
CA TYR A 23 20.54 -16.12 -15.50
C TYR A 23 20.87 -14.78 -14.86
N PHE A 24 20.16 -14.43 -13.79
CA PHE A 24 20.39 -13.20 -13.04
C PHE A 24 21.10 -13.44 -11.70
N GLY A 25 21.32 -14.70 -11.33
CA GLY A 25 21.97 -15.09 -10.09
C GLY A 25 20.98 -15.54 -9.03
N ILE A 26 21.45 -15.60 -7.79
CA ILE A 26 20.68 -16.07 -6.65
C ILE A 26 19.77 -14.94 -6.17
N VAL A 27 18.53 -15.31 -5.85
CA VAL A 27 17.57 -14.47 -5.12
C VAL A 27 17.20 -15.18 -3.82
N SER A 28 16.93 -14.42 -2.76
CA SER A 28 16.59 -14.92 -1.44
C SER A 28 15.68 -13.99 -0.65
N ALA A 29 14.58 -14.53 -0.13
CA ALA A 29 13.66 -13.86 0.77
C ALA A 29 13.66 -14.50 2.16
N HIS A 30 13.53 -13.66 3.18
CA HIS A 30 13.53 -14.08 4.59
C HIS A 30 12.32 -13.50 5.32
N VAL A 31 11.58 -14.35 6.02
CA VAL A 31 10.47 -13.93 6.88
C VAL A 31 10.69 -14.47 8.28
N VAL A 32 10.71 -13.57 9.27
CA VAL A 32 10.91 -13.93 10.69
C VAL A 32 9.59 -13.84 11.44
N ALA A 33 9.22 -14.91 12.14
CA ALA A 33 8.04 -14.99 12.99
C ALA A 33 8.43 -15.23 14.45
N GLY A 34 8.08 -14.29 15.33
CA GLY A 34 8.44 -14.37 16.75
C GLY A 34 7.44 -15.14 17.61
N THR A 35 7.88 -15.61 18.78
CA THR A 35 7.06 -16.39 19.74
C THR A 35 5.71 -15.78 20.06
N ASN A 36 5.55 -14.45 20.16
CA ASN A 36 4.25 -13.85 20.50
C ASN A 36 3.15 -14.16 19.46
N VAL A 37 3.51 -14.29 18.18
CA VAL A 37 2.59 -14.71 17.11
C VAL A 37 2.11 -16.16 17.33
N PHE A 38 2.91 -16.98 18.01
CA PHE A 38 2.59 -18.37 18.34
C PHE A 38 2.03 -18.56 19.77
N SER A 39 2.32 -17.64 20.69
CA SER A 39 1.85 -17.65 22.08
C SER A 39 0.38 -17.23 22.19
N ASP A 40 -0.06 -16.24 21.41
CA ASP A 40 -1.46 -15.79 21.39
C ASP A 40 -2.41 -16.90 20.87
N ILE A 41 -1.87 -17.83 20.06
CA ILE A 41 -2.56 -19.02 19.53
C ILE A 41 -2.83 -20.07 20.62
N ALA A 42 -1.91 -20.23 21.59
CA ALA A 42 -2.06 -21.22 22.65
C ALA A 42 -3.15 -20.82 23.67
N ALA A 43 -3.43 -19.52 23.81
CA ALA A 43 -4.41 -18.99 24.75
C ALA A 43 -5.83 -18.89 24.17
N GLY A 44 -5.99 -18.72 22.85
CA GLY A 44 -7.29 -18.52 22.20
C GLY A 44 -7.99 -19.79 21.68
N LEU A 45 -7.28 -20.92 21.53
CA LEU A 45 -7.80 -22.14 20.89
C LEU A 45 -8.02 -23.34 21.82
N SER A 46 -7.81 -23.19 23.13
CA SER A 46 -8.00 -24.30 24.08
C SER A 46 -9.45 -24.80 24.17
N ASP A 47 -10.43 -24.01 23.72
CA ASP A 47 -11.83 -24.22 24.13
C ASP A 47 -12.78 -24.75 23.05
N PHE A 48 -12.38 -24.94 21.78
CA PHE A 48 -13.35 -25.33 20.76
C PHE A 48 -12.84 -26.24 19.62
N PHE A 49 -12.48 -27.47 20.00
CA PHE A 49 -12.19 -28.68 19.18
C PHE A 49 -10.73 -29.14 19.14
N GLY A 50 -10.49 -30.26 19.82
CA GLY A 50 -9.27 -31.05 19.70
C GLY A 50 -9.15 -31.67 18.31
N GLY A 51 -8.09 -31.29 17.60
CA GLY A 51 -7.63 -31.87 16.35
C GLY A 51 -6.24 -31.34 16.03
N ARG A 52 -5.23 -32.18 16.24
CA ARG A 52 -3.77 -31.92 16.07
C ARG A 52 -3.39 -30.82 15.06
N SER A 53 -2.60 -29.85 15.51
CA SER A 53 -1.56 -29.18 14.70
C SER A 53 -1.99 -28.18 13.59
N ALA A 54 -3.28 -27.87 13.41
CA ALA A 54 -3.75 -26.99 12.32
C ALA A 54 -3.17 -25.57 12.39
N THR A 55 -3.24 -24.90 13.54
CA THR A 55 -2.84 -23.47 13.66
C THR A 55 -1.36 -23.22 13.38
N TYR A 56 -0.48 -24.09 13.87
CA TYR A 56 0.97 -23.94 13.67
C TYR A 56 1.38 -24.24 12.21
N ALA A 57 0.80 -25.29 11.61
CA ALA A 57 1.06 -25.66 10.23
C ALA A 57 0.49 -24.62 9.23
N ASP A 58 -0.69 -24.06 9.52
CA ASP A 58 -1.29 -22.99 8.73
C ASP A 58 -0.45 -21.73 8.78
N GLN A 59 0.07 -21.36 9.97
CA GLN A 59 0.93 -20.20 10.11
C GLN A 59 2.27 -20.36 9.38
N ILE A 60 2.90 -21.53 9.48
CA ILE A 60 4.09 -21.83 8.65
C ILE A 60 3.76 -21.74 7.16
N SER A 61 2.60 -22.26 6.74
CA SER A 61 2.19 -22.22 5.33
C SER A 61 1.99 -20.78 4.85
N ARG A 62 1.44 -19.90 5.69
CA ARG A 62 1.30 -18.45 5.40
C ARG A 62 2.64 -17.75 5.30
N ILE A 63 3.54 -18.00 6.25
CA ILE A 63 4.88 -17.40 6.25
C ILE A 63 5.67 -17.90 5.02
N LYS A 64 5.52 -19.17 4.63
CA LYS A 64 6.09 -19.71 3.39
C LYS A 64 5.53 -19.01 2.15
N ALA A 65 4.21 -18.79 2.08
CA ALA A 65 3.60 -18.07 0.97
C ALA A 65 4.11 -16.63 0.86
N GLN A 66 4.31 -15.95 1.99
CA GLN A 66 4.93 -14.63 2.03
C GLN A 66 6.37 -14.66 1.54
N ALA A 67 7.20 -15.58 2.05
CA ALA A 67 8.60 -15.72 1.62
C ALA A 67 8.70 -15.99 0.11
N LEU A 68 7.83 -16.84 -0.44
CA LEU A 68 7.75 -17.08 -1.89
C LEU A 68 7.33 -15.83 -2.67
N THR A 69 6.41 -15.04 -2.12
CA THR A 69 5.95 -13.79 -2.73
C THR A 69 7.08 -12.76 -2.77
N ASP A 70 7.83 -12.61 -1.68
CA ASP A 70 9.00 -11.75 -1.59
C ASP A 70 10.14 -12.20 -2.52
N LEU A 71 10.32 -13.52 -2.67
CA LEU A 71 11.26 -14.11 -3.62
C LEU A 71 10.90 -13.76 -5.08
N LYS A 72 9.60 -13.73 -5.42
CA LYS A 72 9.15 -13.27 -6.75
C LYS A 72 9.51 -11.81 -6.98
N TYR A 73 9.34 -10.94 -5.97
CA TYR A 73 9.66 -9.52 -6.12
C TYR A 73 11.14 -9.29 -6.41
N GLU A 74 12.03 -9.95 -5.67
CA GLU A 74 13.48 -9.86 -5.94
C GLU A 74 13.84 -10.35 -7.34
N ALA A 75 13.16 -11.40 -7.83
CA ALA A 75 13.31 -11.86 -9.21
C ALA A 75 12.82 -10.82 -10.24
N ILE A 76 11.68 -10.17 -9.97
CA ILE A 76 11.14 -9.09 -10.82
C ILE A 76 12.12 -7.91 -10.88
N GLU A 77 12.74 -7.53 -9.76
CA GLU A 77 13.74 -6.46 -9.71
C GLU A 77 14.94 -6.72 -10.63
N LEU A 78 15.30 -8.00 -10.81
CA LEU A 78 16.35 -8.42 -11.73
C LEU A 78 15.88 -8.55 -13.20
N GLY A 79 14.58 -8.40 -13.47
CA GLY A 79 13.99 -8.61 -14.80
C GLY A 79 13.77 -10.09 -15.15
N ALA A 80 13.81 -10.97 -14.15
CA ALA A 80 13.51 -12.38 -14.32
C ALA A 80 12.00 -12.63 -14.45
N ASN A 81 11.63 -13.71 -15.14
CA ASN A 81 10.23 -14.18 -15.23
C ASN A 81 10.02 -15.54 -14.56
N ALA A 82 11.08 -16.14 -13.99
CA ALA A 82 11.00 -17.35 -13.20
C ALA A 82 12.11 -17.42 -12.15
N VAL A 83 11.86 -18.18 -11.07
CA VAL A 83 12.86 -18.64 -10.11
C VAL A 83 12.87 -20.16 -10.11
N ILE A 84 14.01 -20.74 -10.46
CA ILE A 84 14.25 -22.20 -10.51
C ILE A 84 15.07 -22.67 -9.31
N SER A 85 15.07 -23.98 -9.07
CA SER A 85 15.80 -24.60 -7.96
C SER A 85 15.47 -23.99 -6.60
N VAL A 86 14.20 -23.62 -6.40
CA VAL A 86 13.77 -23.01 -5.14
C VAL A 86 13.86 -24.00 -3.99
N THR A 87 14.47 -23.55 -2.91
CA THR A 87 14.54 -24.24 -1.62
C THR A 87 13.90 -23.35 -0.55
N ILE A 88 13.22 -23.96 0.41
CA ILE A 88 12.65 -23.28 1.57
C ILE A 88 13.17 -23.95 2.83
N ASP A 89 13.96 -23.19 3.59
CA ASP A 89 14.50 -23.60 4.87
C ASP A 89 13.72 -22.93 6.01
N VAL A 90 13.54 -23.66 7.11
CA VAL A 90 12.88 -23.17 8.32
C VAL A 90 13.83 -23.38 9.48
N ASP A 91 14.40 -22.29 9.97
CA ASP A 91 15.38 -22.28 11.05
C ASP A 91 14.78 -21.72 12.33
N GLU A 92 15.20 -22.25 13.48
CA GLU A 92 14.90 -21.65 14.77
C GLU A 92 16.01 -20.66 15.15
N VAL A 93 15.64 -19.40 15.36
CA VAL A 93 16.51 -18.33 15.83
C VAL A 93 16.09 -17.96 17.26
N SER A 94 16.64 -18.70 18.22
CA SER A 94 16.31 -18.55 19.65
C SER A 94 17.34 -17.67 20.39
N GLY A 95 16.87 -16.70 21.19
CA GLY A 95 17.72 -15.80 21.96
C GLY A 95 16.96 -14.98 23.01
N GLY A 96 17.55 -14.80 24.20
CA GLY A 96 16.97 -13.96 25.27
C GLY A 96 15.63 -14.46 25.82
N GLY A 97 15.35 -15.77 25.77
CA GLY A 97 14.09 -16.38 26.25
C GLY A 97 12.92 -16.27 25.25
N LYS A 98 13.17 -15.81 24.02
CA LYS A 98 12.19 -15.82 22.92
C LYS A 98 12.66 -16.80 21.85
N SER A 99 11.74 -17.64 21.37
CA SER A 99 11.95 -18.48 20.19
C SER A 99 11.39 -17.76 18.97
N MET A 100 12.12 -17.77 17.87
CA MET A 100 11.66 -17.19 16.61
C MET A 100 11.93 -18.20 15.51
N PHE A 101 11.05 -18.25 14.51
CA PHE A 101 11.27 -19.03 13.31
C PHE A 101 11.66 -18.10 12.17
N MET A 102 12.72 -18.43 11.46
CA MET A 102 13.12 -17.77 10.23
C MET A 102 12.82 -18.72 9.08
N ILE A 103 11.95 -18.29 8.17
CA ILE A 103 11.72 -18.99 6.91
C ILE A 103 12.52 -18.29 5.84
N THR A 104 13.40 -19.04 5.18
CA THR A 104 14.27 -18.56 4.13
C THR A 104 13.91 -19.29 2.84
N ALA A 105 13.46 -18.55 1.83
CA ALA A 105 13.25 -19.06 0.48
C ALA A 105 14.35 -18.52 -0.43
N TYR A 106 15.01 -19.37 -1.22
CA TYR A 106 16.05 -18.95 -2.16
C TYR A 106 16.06 -19.82 -3.40
N GLY A 107 16.57 -19.28 -4.50
CA GLY A 107 16.69 -19.98 -5.78
C GLY A 107 17.49 -19.17 -6.79
N THR A 108 17.40 -19.55 -8.07
CA THR A 108 18.09 -18.83 -9.16
C THR A 108 17.07 -18.11 -10.04
N ALA A 109 17.20 -16.78 -10.15
CA ALA A 109 16.36 -15.95 -11.01
C ALA A 109 16.79 -16.10 -12.48
N VAL A 110 15.83 -16.36 -13.36
CA VAL A 110 16.07 -16.62 -14.79
C VAL A 110 14.99 -16.01 -15.70
N THR A 111 15.32 -15.84 -16.98
CA THR A 111 14.33 -15.61 -18.04
C THR A 111 14.10 -16.90 -18.83
N LEU A 112 12.87 -17.39 -18.92
CA LEU A 112 12.45 -18.51 -19.76
C LEU A 112 11.85 -18.02 -21.10
N ASP A 113 12.06 -18.79 -22.17
CA ASP A 113 11.62 -18.44 -23.53
C ASP A 113 10.12 -18.69 -23.82
N LYS A 114 9.57 -19.76 -23.25
CA LYS A 114 8.17 -20.19 -23.34
C LYS A 114 7.75 -20.76 -22.01
N VAL A 115 6.90 -20.03 -21.30
CA VAL A 115 6.20 -20.56 -20.14
C VAL A 115 4.85 -21.04 -20.65
N HIS A 116 4.74 -22.31 -21.03
CA HIS A 116 3.45 -22.99 -21.10
C HIS A 116 3.23 -23.68 -19.77
N ILE A 117 2.72 -22.91 -18.82
CA ILE A 117 1.97 -23.49 -17.71
C ILE A 117 0.59 -23.69 -18.32
N GLU A 118 0.14 -24.94 -18.47
CA GLU A 118 -1.30 -25.17 -18.61
C GLU A 118 -1.95 -24.46 -17.43
N ASN A 119 -2.76 -23.43 -17.69
CA ASN A 119 -3.37 -22.64 -16.64
C ASN A 119 -4.10 -23.61 -15.71
N LEU A 120 -3.57 -23.79 -14.49
CA LEU A 120 -4.18 -24.63 -13.46
C LEU A 120 -5.62 -24.16 -13.12
N GLU A 121 -5.95 -22.92 -13.45
CA GLU A 121 -7.31 -22.37 -13.39
C GLU A 121 -8.32 -23.12 -14.28
N ASP A 122 -7.87 -23.79 -15.35
CA ASP A 122 -8.74 -24.55 -16.25
C ASP A 122 -8.92 -26.03 -15.85
N THR A 123 -8.09 -26.55 -14.93
CA THR A 123 -8.30 -27.86 -14.30
C THR A 123 -9.10 -27.73 -13.00
N LYS A 124 -10.38 -27.37 -13.11
CA LYS A 124 -11.30 -27.47 -11.97
C LYS A 124 -11.45 -28.94 -11.58
N THR A 125 -10.94 -29.29 -10.40
CA THR A 125 -11.32 -30.52 -9.71
C THR A 125 -12.66 -30.33 -9.00
N ASP A 126 -13.51 -31.36 -8.98
CA ASP A 126 -14.79 -31.36 -8.24
C ASP A 126 -14.60 -31.58 -6.73
N LEU A 127 -13.35 -31.55 -6.24
CA LEU A 127 -13.00 -31.81 -4.84
C LEU A 127 -12.53 -30.53 -4.16
N VAL A 128 -13.11 -30.23 -2.99
CA VAL A 128 -12.65 -29.19 -2.06
C VAL A 128 -12.23 -29.86 -0.75
N THR A 129 -11.13 -29.43 -0.16
CA THR A 129 -10.71 -29.93 1.15
C THR A 129 -11.60 -29.36 2.25
N GLY A 130 -11.76 -30.09 3.36
CA GLY A 130 -12.59 -29.66 4.48
C GLY A 130 -12.16 -28.31 5.06
N ASN A 131 -10.85 -28.03 5.12
CA ASN A 131 -10.31 -26.76 5.64
C ASN A 131 -10.66 -25.59 4.71
N VAL A 132 -10.52 -25.75 3.39
CA VAL A 132 -10.91 -24.69 2.44
C VAL A 132 -12.40 -24.38 2.55
N LEU A 133 -13.24 -25.40 2.74
CA LEU A 133 -14.67 -25.19 2.97
C LEU A 133 -14.95 -24.51 4.31
N ALA A 134 -14.26 -24.91 5.39
CA ALA A 134 -14.41 -24.32 6.72
C ALA A 134 -14.02 -22.83 6.73
N ASP A 135 -12.86 -22.48 6.18
CA ASP A 135 -12.39 -21.09 6.05
C ASP A 135 -13.38 -20.24 5.24
N ALA A 136 -13.91 -20.79 4.13
CA ALA A 136 -14.90 -20.11 3.31
C ALA A 136 -16.24 -19.88 4.06
N ILE A 137 -16.67 -20.82 4.91
CA ILE A 137 -17.86 -20.66 5.75
C ILE A 137 -17.62 -19.62 6.83
N GLU A 138 -16.48 -19.67 7.53
CA GLU A 138 -16.13 -18.71 8.59
C GLU A 138 -16.03 -17.29 8.03
N LYS A 139 -15.41 -17.12 6.86
CA LYS A 139 -15.37 -15.86 6.11
C LYS A 139 -16.78 -15.30 5.85
N ARG A 140 -17.72 -16.15 5.41
CA ARG A 140 -19.12 -15.73 5.16
C ARG A 140 -19.83 -15.32 6.44
N ILE A 141 -19.62 -16.04 7.53
CA ILE A 141 -20.21 -15.73 8.84
C ILE A 141 -19.75 -14.35 9.30
N LEU A 142 -18.43 -14.08 9.28
CA LEU A 142 -17.87 -12.79 9.67
C LEU A 142 -18.46 -11.64 8.85
N VAL A 143 -18.52 -11.78 7.53
CA VAL A 143 -19.08 -10.74 6.64
C VAL A 143 -20.55 -10.50 6.96
N GLU A 144 -21.36 -11.54 7.08
CA GLU A 144 -22.80 -11.40 7.35
C GLU A 144 -23.09 -10.80 8.75
N GLN A 145 -22.28 -11.13 9.75
CA GLN A 145 -22.40 -10.56 11.10
C GLN A 145 -22.16 -9.05 11.16
N HIS A 146 -21.37 -8.49 10.23
CA HIS A 146 -20.95 -7.08 10.28
C HIS A 146 -21.46 -6.24 9.09
N LYS A 147 -22.42 -6.76 8.33
CA LYS A 147 -22.97 -6.11 7.13
C LYS A 147 -23.93 -4.95 7.39
N SER A 148 -24.77 -5.04 8.42
CA SER A 148 -25.99 -4.21 8.53
C SER A 148 -26.06 -3.29 9.76
N ALA A 149 -25.33 -3.62 10.84
CA ALA A 149 -25.20 -2.80 12.05
C ALA A 149 -24.01 -3.37 12.83
N PRO A 150 -22.77 -2.97 12.48
CA PRO A 150 -21.61 -3.61 13.06
C PRO A 150 -21.58 -3.36 14.57
N LEU A 151 -21.59 -4.44 15.34
CA LEU A 151 -21.18 -4.36 16.74
C LEU A 151 -19.66 -4.21 16.77
N GLU A 152 -19.14 -3.73 17.89
CA GLU A 152 -17.69 -3.74 18.08
C GLU A 152 -17.20 -5.19 18.06
N MET A 153 -16.30 -5.47 17.12
CA MET A 153 -15.76 -6.80 16.91
C MET A 153 -14.84 -7.17 18.08
N THR A 154 -15.02 -8.38 18.61
CA THR A 154 -14.18 -8.94 19.68
C THR A 154 -12.74 -9.14 19.19
N ASN A 155 -11.79 -9.28 20.12
CA ASN A 155 -10.40 -9.53 19.73
C ASN A 155 -10.24 -10.85 18.97
N ASP A 156 -11.04 -11.86 19.29
CA ASP A 156 -10.99 -13.17 18.61
C ASP A 156 -11.48 -13.05 17.16
N GLU A 157 -12.61 -12.35 16.95
CA GLU A 157 -13.11 -12.05 15.60
C GLU A 157 -12.11 -11.20 14.80
N TRP A 158 -11.39 -10.26 15.45
CA TRP A 158 -10.29 -9.53 14.83
C TRP A 158 -9.15 -10.44 14.38
N CYS A 159 -8.69 -11.33 15.25
CA CYS A 159 -7.66 -12.30 14.88
C CYS A 159 -8.12 -13.15 13.69
N ARG A 160 -9.37 -13.62 13.71
CA ARG A 160 -9.94 -14.41 12.61
C ARG A 160 -10.08 -13.63 11.31
N LEU A 161 -10.45 -12.36 11.38
CA LEU A 161 -10.49 -11.49 10.22
C LEU A 161 -9.12 -11.39 9.53
N LEU A 162 -8.07 -11.17 10.32
CA LEU A 162 -6.71 -11.08 9.82
C LEU A 162 -6.22 -12.41 9.26
N GLU A 163 -6.56 -13.51 9.93
CA GLU A 163 -6.24 -14.86 9.48
C GLU A 163 -6.94 -15.16 8.15
N LEU A 164 -8.24 -14.96 8.03
CA LEU A 164 -9.01 -15.34 6.85
C LEU A 164 -8.84 -14.40 5.66
N LYS A 165 -8.08 -13.30 5.81
CA LYS A 165 -7.78 -12.31 4.77
C LYS A 165 -9.04 -11.90 4.00
N VAL A 166 -10.00 -11.32 4.70
CA VAL A 166 -11.35 -11.06 4.18
C VAL A 166 -11.45 -9.61 3.65
N PRO A 167 -11.14 -9.32 2.36
CA PRO A 167 -11.22 -7.95 1.82
C PRO A 167 -12.64 -7.35 1.83
N GLU A 168 -13.67 -8.21 1.84
CA GLU A 168 -15.08 -7.80 1.91
C GLU A 168 -15.42 -7.04 3.20
N MET A 169 -14.58 -7.19 4.24
CA MET A 169 -14.69 -6.42 5.47
C MET A 169 -14.19 -4.97 5.36
N GLY A 170 -13.77 -4.52 4.18
CA GLY A 170 -13.39 -3.13 3.95
C GLY A 170 -14.48 -2.10 4.29
N ASP A 171 -15.77 -2.46 4.11
CA ASP A 171 -16.90 -1.62 4.54
C ASP A 171 -17.00 -1.50 6.07
N PHE A 172 -16.68 -2.58 6.79
CA PHE A 172 -16.61 -2.56 8.25
C PHE A 172 -15.47 -1.66 8.75
N ILE A 173 -14.29 -1.74 8.14
CA ILE A 173 -13.14 -0.88 8.49
C ILE A 173 -13.46 0.60 8.27
N GLU A 174 -14.13 0.90 7.16
CA GLU A 174 -14.63 2.24 6.90
C GLU A 174 -15.61 2.70 8.00
N TRP A 175 -16.57 1.84 8.37
CA TRP A 175 -17.52 2.14 9.44
C TRP A 175 -16.81 2.37 10.79
N GLU A 176 -15.83 1.55 11.15
CA GLU A 176 -15.06 1.69 12.40
C GLU A 176 -14.28 3.02 12.40
N MET A 177 -13.70 3.41 11.27
CA MET A 177 -13.04 4.69 11.10
C MET A 177 -13.96 5.88 11.40
N VAL A 178 -15.17 5.85 10.83
CA VAL A 178 -16.12 6.96 10.96
C VAL A 178 -16.72 7.04 12.37
N ASN A 179 -17.07 5.89 12.96
CA ASN A 179 -17.88 5.83 14.19
C ASN A 179 -17.06 5.67 15.47
N SER A 180 -16.00 4.85 15.44
CA SER A 180 -15.25 4.47 16.64
C SER A 180 -13.86 5.09 16.70
N GLY A 181 -13.36 5.60 15.57
CA GLY A 181 -12.00 6.11 15.44
C GLY A 181 -11.01 4.97 15.23
N LEU A 182 -10.59 4.80 13.98
CA LEU A 182 -9.73 3.70 13.59
C LEU A 182 -8.30 3.90 14.11
N LYS A 183 -7.83 2.95 14.92
CA LYS A 183 -6.45 2.89 15.41
C LYS A 183 -5.50 2.54 14.26
N GLU A 184 -4.35 3.22 14.21
CA GLU A 184 -3.33 3.01 13.17
C GLU A 184 -2.88 1.54 13.10
N GLU A 185 -2.73 0.90 14.27
CA GLU A 185 -2.27 -0.49 14.37
C GLU A 185 -3.30 -1.48 13.81
N ARG A 186 -4.60 -1.24 14.05
CA ARG A 186 -5.69 -2.08 13.50
C ARG A 186 -5.79 -1.93 11.99
N LEU A 187 -5.77 -0.69 11.49
CA LEU A 187 -5.79 -0.45 10.05
C LEU A 187 -4.57 -1.08 9.38
N PHE A 188 -3.37 -0.88 9.95
CA PHE A 188 -2.14 -1.47 9.43
C PHE A 188 -2.24 -2.99 9.37
N ALA A 189 -2.68 -3.64 10.46
CA ALA A 189 -2.79 -5.10 10.52
C ALA A 189 -3.74 -5.65 9.44
N TYR A 190 -4.90 -5.03 9.28
CA TYR A 190 -5.89 -5.46 8.29
C TYR A 190 -5.43 -5.21 6.84
N VAL A 191 -4.92 -4.01 6.56
CA VAL A 191 -4.42 -3.68 5.21
C VAL A 191 -3.23 -4.56 4.83
N ALA A 192 -2.40 -4.96 5.80
CA ALA A 192 -1.28 -5.88 5.58
C ALA A 192 -1.68 -7.36 5.48
N SER A 193 -2.89 -7.75 5.91
CA SER A 193 -3.32 -9.15 5.85
C SER A 193 -3.95 -9.51 4.50
N ILE A 194 -4.64 -8.57 3.85
CA ILE A 194 -5.30 -8.76 2.55
C ILE A 194 -4.32 -8.62 1.37
N ASP A 195 -4.78 -9.02 0.18
CA ASP A 195 -3.96 -8.95 -1.04
C ASP A 195 -3.64 -7.51 -1.43
N PHE A 196 -2.48 -7.30 -2.05
CA PHE A 196 -1.91 -5.96 -2.28
C PHE A 196 -2.84 -5.02 -3.08
N ASP A 197 -3.54 -5.55 -4.08
CA ASP A 197 -4.47 -4.76 -4.89
C ASP A 197 -5.70 -4.33 -4.08
N ASP A 198 -6.18 -5.21 -3.19
CA ASP A 198 -7.24 -4.89 -2.23
C ASP A 198 -6.76 -3.87 -1.19
N SER A 199 -5.52 -3.98 -0.73
CA SER A 199 -4.88 -3.01 0.17
C SER A 199 -4.84 -1.61 -0.46
N ILE A 200 -4.46 -1.50 -1.75
CA ILE A 200 -4.48 -0.23 -2.49
C ILE A 200 -5.92 0.28 -2.60
N ALA A 201 -6.85 -0.57 -3.05
CA ALA A 201 -8.24 -0.19 -3.25
C ALA A 201 -8.88 0.35 -1.96
N LEU A 202 -8.68 -0.36 -0.85
CA LEU A 202 -9.17 0.05 0.47
C LEU A 202 -8.51 1.33 0.96
N GLY A 203 -7.18 1.42 0.89
CA GLY A 203 -6.44 2.60 1.38
C GLY A 203 -6.92 3.89 0.71
N TYR A 204 -7.15 3.86 -0.61
CA TYR A 204 -7.65 5.00 -1.35
C TYR A 204 -9.15 5.27 -1.15
N LYS A 205 -9.97 4.22 -0.96
CA LYS A 205 -11.38 4.37 -0.59
C LYS A 205 -11.53 5.06 0.78
N LEU A 206 -10.74 4.64 1.77
CA LEU A 206 -10.71 5.28 3.08
C LEU A 206 -10.21 6.72 2.98
N PHE A 207 -9.18 6.97 2.15
CA PHE A 207 -8.65 8.31 1.93
C PHE A 207 -9.71 9.26 1.36
N GLU A 208 -10.51 8.80 0.40
CA GLU A 208 -11.59 9.58 -0.21
C GLU A 208 -12.71 9.91 0.79
N LYS A 209 -13.04 8.96 1.67
CA LYS A 209 -14.14 9.08 2.64
C LYS A 209 -13.76 9.76 3.96
N ALA A 210 -12.46 9.97 4.21
CA ALA A 210 -12.00 10.66 5.40
C ALA A 210 -12.68 12.03 5.53
N SER A 211 -13.21 12.33 6.71
CA SER A 211 -13.85 13.62 6.98
C SER A 211 -12.98 14.52 7.86
N LYS A 212 -12.02 13.92 8.58
CA LYS A 212 -11.13 14.61 9.54
C LYS A 212 -9.67 14.50 9.11
N GLU A 213 -8.88 15.53 9.39
CA GLU A 213 -7.44 15.50 9.13
C GLU A 213 -6.70 14.39 9.90
N GLY A 214 -7.23 13.98 11.06
CA GLY A 214 -6.69 12.85 11.82
C GLY A 214 -6.80 11.52 11.08
N GLU A 215 -7.95 11.27 10.43
CA GLU A 215 -8.19 10.07 9.61
C GLU A 215 -7.23 10.04 8.42
N LEU A 216 -7.10 11.17 7.70
CA LEU A 216 -6.14 11.33 6.61
C LEU A 216 -4.71 10.98 7.06
N ARG A 217 -4.27 11.52 8.21
CA ARG A 217 -2.92 11.23 8.74
C ARG A 217 -2.73 9.74 9.04
N THR A 218 -3.71 9.08 9.66
CA THR A 218 -3.63 7.63 9.94
C THR A 218 -3.54 6.83 8.65
N ILE A 219 -4.39 7.11 7.67
CA ILE A 219 -4.41 6.42 6.38
C ILE A 219 -3.07 6.64 5.64
N GLN A 220 -2.55 7.86 5.62
CA GLN A 220 -1.25 8.19 5.00
C GLN A 220 -0.10 7.40 5.60
N LYS A 221 -0.07 7.23 6.93
CA LYS A 221 0.96 6.42 7.59
C LYS A 221 0.89 4.97 7.14
N VAL A 222 -0.31 4.40 7.03
CA VAL A 222 -0.50 3.01 6.56
C VAL A 222 -0.11 2.88 5.08
N ILE A 223 -0.57 3.79 4.21
CA ILE A 223 -0.17 3.82 2.79
C ILE A 223 1.35 3.87 2.66
N ASN A 224 2.01 4.72 3.43
CA ASN A 224 3.47 4.85 3.39
C ASN A 224 4.18 3.60 3.95
N LYS A 225 3.68 3.03 5.05
CA LYS A 225 4.30 1.87 5.72
C LYS A 225 4.20 0.59 4.89
N ILE A 226 3.12 0.43 4.12
CA ILE A 226 2.86 -0.73 3.25
C ILE A 226 3.26 -0.42 1.78
N VAL A 227 3.72 0.79 1.49
CA VAL A 227 4.19 1.23 0.16
C VAL A 227 3.08 1.12 -0.91
N LEU A 228 1.88 1.62 -0.57
CA LEU A 228 0.65 1.50 -1.36
C LEU A 228 0.41 2.69 -2.31
N VAL A 229 1.41 3.51 -2.63
CA VAL A 229 1.22 4.67 -3.51
C VAL A 229 0.79 4.23 -4.91
N ASP A 230 -0.37 4.73 -5.35
CA ASP A 230 -0.95 4.51 -6.68
C ASP A 230 -1.20 5.86 -7.36
N TYR A 231 -0.45 6.15 -8.42
CA TYR A 231 -0.51 7.43 -9.11
C TYR A 231 -1.83 7.66 -9.85
N HIS A 232 -2.46 6.62 -10.42
CA HIS A 232 -3.74 6.77 -11.11
C HIS A 232 -4.85 7.19 -10.14
N ARG A 233 -4.95 6.52 -8.99
CA ARG A 233 -5.92 6.86 -7.95
C ARG A 233 -5.62 8.23 -7.33
N SER A 234 -4.36 8.57 -7.16
CA SER A 234 -3.94 9.90 -6.69
C SER A 234 -4.35 11.02 -7.64
N ILE A 235 -4.20 10.84 -8.97
CA ILE A 235 -4.68 11.78 -9.98
C ILE A 235 -6.19 11.98 -9.86
N SER A 236 -6.96 10.89 -9.76
CA SER A 236 -8.42 10.94 -9.61
C SER A 236 -8.83 11.79 -8.40
N LEU A 237 -8.19 11.57 -7.24
CA LEU A 237 -8.47 12.31 -6.01
C LEU A 237 -8.05 13.79 -6.11
N LEU A 238 -6.94 14.12 -6.74
CA LEU A 238 -6.52 15.51 -6.93
C LEU A 238 -7.48 16.28 -7.85
N LYS A 239 -7.98 15.64 -8.92
CA LYS A 239 -8.95 16.19 -9.87
C LYS A 239 -10.36 16.36 -9.28
N SER A 240 -10.72 15.58 -8.25
CA SER A 240 -12.04 15.65 -7.65
C SER A 240 -12.36 17.03 -7.05
N LYS A 241 -13.52 17.59 -7.42
CA LYS A 241 -14.00 18.88 -6.93
C LYS A 241 -14.57 18.81 -5.51
N SER A 242 -14.94 17.63 -5.02
CA SER A 242 -15.47 17.46 -3.65
C SER A 242 -14.37 17.54 -2.58
N ASN A 243 -13.10 17.37 -2.97
CA ASN A 243 -12.00 17.29 -2.03
C ASN A 243 -11.58 18.66 -1.50
N SER A 244 -11.52 18.78 -0.17
CA SER A 244 -11.05 19.99 0.51
C SER A 244 -9.56 20.24 0.25
N LEU A 245 -9.08 21.47 0.49
CA LEU A 245 -7.64 21.78 0.40
C LEU A 245 -6.81 20.87 1.31
N ALA A 246 -7.33 20.48 2.48
CA ALA A 246 -6.67 19.52 3.37
C ALA A 246 -6.50 18.13 2.72
N HIS A 247 -7.54 17.62 2.04
CA HIS A 247 -7.44 16.36 1.27
C HIS A 247 -6.41 16.43 0.17
N LYS A 248 -6.42 17.52 -0.62
CA LYS A 248 -5.44 17.72 -1.69
C LYS A 248 -4.02 17.78 -1.15
N LYS A 249 -3.78 18.55 -0.08
CA LYS A 249 -2.48 18.61 0.60
C LYS A 249 -2.03 17.27 1.15
N ALA A 250 -2.94 16.51 1.75
CA ALA A 250 -2.64 15.16 2.19
C ALA A 250 -2.21 14.29 1.00
N MET A 251 -2.95 14.33 -0.11
CA MET A 251 -2.59 13.56 -1.31
C MET A 251 -1.23 13.98 -1.87
N LEU A 252 -0.92 15.29 -1.88
CA LEU A 252 0.37 15.83 -2.27
C LEU A 252 1.54 15.26 -1.43
N ASN A 253 1.32 15.06 -0.13
CA ASN A 253 2.32 14.44 0.74
C ASN A 253 2.40 12.91 0.57
N THR A 254 1.34 12.27 0.08
CA THR A 254 1.29 10.82 -0.21
C THR A 254 2.05 10.48 -1.49
N ILE A 255 1.85 11.23 -2.59
CA ILE A 255 2.43 10.90 -3.90
C ILE A 255 3.95 11.01 -3.97
N ILE A 256 4.57 11.72 -3.02
CA ILE A 256 6.02 11.85 -2.91
C ILE A 256 6.65 10.75 -2.03
N LYS A 257 5.88 9.72 -1.65
CA LYS A 257 6.37 8.54 -0.95
C LYS A 257 6.74 7.44 -1.95
N PRO A 258 7.56 6.45 -1.55
CA PRO A 258 7.91 5.34 -2.43
C PRO A 258 6.67 4.60 -2.94
N LYS A 259 6.70 4.20 -4.20
CA LYS A 259 5.74 3.28 -4.84
C LYS A 259 6.41 1.91 -5.00
N ARG A 260 5.67 0.83 -4.77
CA ARG A 260 6.23 -0.53 -4.69
C ARG A 260 6.93 -0.98 -5.97
N LEU A 261 6.29 -0.78 -7.12
CA LEU A 261 6.80 -1.19 -8.42
C LEU A 261 6.67 -0.02 -9.39
N TYR A 262 7.69 0.20 -10.21
CA TYR A 262 7.64 1.15 -11.31
C TYR A 262 7.71 0.41 -12.65
N SER A 263 6.96 0.91 -13.61
CA SER A 263 6.87 0.41 -14.97
C SER A 263 7.16 1.54 -15.96
N ARG A 264 7.31 1.21 -17.25
CA ARG A 264 7.43 2.23 -18.30
C ARG A 264 6.18 3.11 -18.38
N ASP A 265 5.00 2.53 -18.15
CA ASP A 265 3.73 3.25 -18.19
C ASP A 265 3.67 4.36 -17.12
N ASP A 266 4.36 4.19 -15.99
CA ASP A 266 4.48 5.21 -14.94
C ASP A 266 5.12 6.50 -15.44
N ILE A 267 5.93 6.51 -16.50
CA ILE A 267 6.52 7.75 -17.06
C ILE A 267 5.41 8.67 -17.59
N ASN A 268 4.44 8.10 -18.30
CA ASN A 268 3.30 8.85 -18.81
C ASN A 268 2.36 9.29 -17.68
N ILE A 269 2.12 8.40 -16.71
CA ILE A 269 1.30 8.69 -15.54
C ILE A 269 1.93 9.82 -14.69
N LEU A 270 3.26 9.84 -14.56
CA LEU A 270 3.99 10.88 -13.85
C LEU A 270 3.86 12.24 -14.53
N ASN A 271 3.86 12.30 -15.87
CA ASN A 271 3.57 13.55 -16.59
C ASN A 271 2.16 14.06 -16.25
N GLU A 272 1.16 13.20 -16.37
CA GLU A 272 -0.23 13.56 -16.03
C GLU A 272 -0.36 13.98 -14.55
N LEU A 273 0.34 13.29 -13.64
CA LEU A 273 0.32 13.61 -12.21
C LEU A 273 0.96 14.98 -11.94
N ILE A 274 2.09 15.29 -12.57
CA ILE A 274 2.75 16.60 -12.45
C ILE A 274 1.80 17.72 -12.89
N ASP A 275 1.20 17.59 -14.08
CA ASP A 275 0.23 18.57 -14.60
C ASP A 275 -0.99 18.70 -13.69
N THR A 276 -1.46 17.57 -13.15
CA THR A 276 -2.59 17.52 -12.21
C THR A 276 -2.24 18.22 -10.90
N VAL A 277 -1.02 18.08 -10.38
CA VAL A 277 -0.57 18.78 -9.17
C VAL A 277 -0.57 20.28 -9.42
N GLU A 278 0.00 20.75 -10.53
CA GLU A 278 0.02 22.18 -10.87
C GLU A 278 -1.40 22.77 -10.96
N ALA A 279 -2.32 22.07 -11.66
CA ALA A 279 -3.70 22.50 -11.80
C ALA A 279 -4.51 22.44 -10.48
N SER A 280 -4.14 21.56 -9.55
CA SER A 280 -4.91 21.32 -8.32
C SER A 280 -4.70 22.36 -7.23
N PHE A 281 -3.63 23.16 -7.31
CA PHE A 281 -3.25 24.16 -6.30
C PHE A 281 -3.04 25.55 -6.91
N PRO A 282 -4.11 26.18 -7.46
CA PRO A 282 -4.02 27.55 -7.94
C PRO A 282 -3.77 28.51 -6.78
N THR A 283 -3.30 29.72 -7.11
CA THR A 283 -3.25 30.83 -6.15
C THR A 283 -4.66 31.13 -5.64
N ILE A 284 -4.85 31.06 -4.32
CA ILE A 284 -6.14 31.33 -3.64
C ILE A 284 -6.14 32.68 -2.92
N ALA A 285 -4.99 33.36 -2.85
CA ALA A 285 -4.89 34.72 -2.35
C ALA A 285 -5.65 35.71 -3.26
N ILE A 286 -6.36 36.65 -2.65
CA ILE A 286 -7.07 37.72 -3.37
C ILE A 286 -6.16 38.93 -3.47
N PHE A 287 -5.86 39.40 -4.69
CA PHE A 287 -5.03 40.57 -4.92
C PHE A 287 -5.88 41.84 -5.01
N LYS A 288 -5.42 42.91 -4.37
CA LYS A 288 -6.06 44.23 -4.37
C LYS A 288 -5.04 45.34 -4.57
N LYS A 289 -5.46 46.44 -5.18
CA LYS A 289 -4.69 47.68 -5.31
C LYS A 289 -5.24 48.72 -4.35
N LYS A 290 -4.35 49.39 -3.62
CA LYS A 290 -4.71 50.46 -2.67
C LYS A 290 -3.83 51.69 -2.91
N LYS A 291 -4.43 52.88 -2.91
CA LYS A 291 -3.67 54.14 -2.98
C LYS A 291 -2.99 54.39 -1.64
N GLY A 292 -1.66 54.52 -1.68
CA GLY A 292 -0.86 54.92 -0.53
C GLY A 292 -0.96 56.42 -0.21
N LEU A 293 -0.42 56.81 0.94
CA LEU A 293 -0.44 58.19 1.46
C LEU A 293 0.16 59.25 0.51
N LEU A 294 1.04 58.84 -0.41
CA LEU A 294 1.68 59.73 -1.40
C LEU A 294 1.09 59.56 -2.82
N GLY A 295 -0.09 58.94 -2.95
CA GLY A 295 -0.75 58.70 -4.24
C GLY A 295 -0.17 57.54 -5.06
N LYS A 296 0.94 56.93 -4.62
CA LYS A 296 1.47 55.70 -5.24
C LYS A 296 0.54 54.52 -4.96
N GLU A 297 0.18 53.77 -6.00
CA GLU A 297 -0.55 52.53 -5.85
C GLU A 297 0.35 51.45 -5.24
N LYS A 298 -0.22 50.67 -4.32
CA LYS A 298 0.41 49.52 -3.69
C LYS A 298 -0.44 48.28 -3.93
N GLU A 299 0.18 47.22 -4.39
CA GLU A 299 -0.44 45.90 -4.51
C GLU A 299 -0.34 45.17 -3.17
N LEU A 300 -1.47 44.57 -2.77
CA LEU A 300 -1.63 43.82 -1.55
C LEU A 300 -2.31 42.49 -1.89
N TRP A 301 -2.12 41.49 -1.04
CA TRP A 301 -2.88 40.25 -1.11
C TRP A 301 -3.49 39.87 0.24
N GLU A 302 -4.70 39.31 0.17
CA GLU A 302 -5.44 38.82 1.32
C GLU A 302 -5.30 37.30 1.41
N CYS A 303 -4.89 36.84 2.59
CA CYS A 303 -4.78 35.42 2.89
C CYS A 303 -6.14 34.85 3.26
N ILE A 304 -6.32 33.55 3.03
CA ILE A 304 -7.53 32.79 3.40
C ILE A 304 -7.90 32.85 4.90
N CYS A 305 -6.99 33.27 5.79
CA CYS A 305 -7.32 33.48 7.19
C CYS A 305 -8.13 34.76 7.45
N ASN A 306 -8.19 35.67 6.48
CA ASN A 306 -8.88 36.96 6.54
C ASN A 306 -8.47 37.85 7.74
N GLN A 307 -7.28 37.64 8.31
CA GLN A 307 -6.81 38.38 9.50
C GLN A 307 -6.00 39.64 9.16
N LYS A 308 -5.17 39.60 8.10
CA LYS A 308 -4.30 40.72 7.69
C LYS A 308 -4.09 40.78 6.18
N GLU A 309 -4.10 42.00 5.65
CA GLU A 309 -3.54 42.33 4.33
C GLU A 309 -2.01 42.14 4.36
N ASN A 310 -1.44 41.64 3.27
CA ASN A 310 -0.01 41.40 3.12
C ASN A 310 0.50 42.16 1.90
N ASP A 311 1.76 42.56 1.93
CA ASP A 311 2.38 43.25 0.80
C ASP A 311 2.54 42.28 -0.38
N ALA A 312 2.48 42.77 -1.62
CA ALA A 312 2.63 41.91 -2.80
C ALA A 312 3.92 41.07 -2.79
N ASP A 313 5.00 41.63 -2.24
CA ASP A 313 6.32 41.01 -2.10
C ASP A 313 6.38 39.99 -0.95
N ASP A 314 5.44 40.03 0.00
CA ASP A 314 5.39 39.04 1.08
C ASP A 314 5.05 37.66 0.50
N SER A 315 5.95 36.69 0.71
CA SER A 315 5.74 35.30 0.29
C SER A 315 4.73 34.58 1.19
N PHE A 316 4.63 34.99 2.46
CA PHE A 316 3.78 34.35 3.46
C PHE A 316 2.94 35.39 4.20
N CYS A 317 1.75 34.97 4.64
CA CYS A 317 0.86 35.78 5.43
C CYS A 317 1.49 36.08 6.79
N LYS A 318 1.61 37.36 7.13
CA LYS A 318 2.18 37.84 8.41
C LYS A 318 1.35 37.44 9.64
N SER A 319 0.12 36.93 9.45
CA SER A 319 -0.75 36.48 10.54
C SER A 319 -0.73 34.97 10.75
N CYS A 320 -0.86 34.17 9.69
CA CYS A 320 -1.00 32.72 9.83
C CYS A 320 0.14 31.90 9.21
N GLY A 321 1.14 32.55 8.61
CA GLY A 321 2.32 31.90 8.04
C GLY A 321 2.06 31.11 6.75
N ARG A 322 0.87 31.21 6.15
CA ARG A 322 0.55 30.53 4.89
C ARG A 322 0.93 31.36 3.68
N ASP A 323 1.38 30.72 2.61
CA ASP A 323 1.64 31.33 1.32
C ASP A 323 0.35 31.67 0.56
N LYS A 324 0.52 32.15 -0.68
CA LYS A 324 -0.58 32.56 -1.57
C LYS A 324 -1.47 31.40 -2.04
N ARG A 325 -1.07 30.14 -1.80
CA ARG A 325 -1.82 28.90 -2.09
C ARG A 325 -2.31 28.20 -0.84
N GLY A 326 -2.06 28.78 0.34
CA GLY A 326 -2.50 28.27 1.63
C GLY A 326 -1.53 27.32 2.32
N PHE A 327 -0.28 27.19 1.88
CA PHE A 327 0.74 26.30 2.48
C PHE A 327 1.61 27.03 3.50
N LYS A 328 1.86 26.39 4.64
CA LYS A 328 2.88 26.82 5.61
C LYS A 328 4.28 26.37 5.18
N THR A 329 5.31 26.95 5.79
CA THR A 329 6.71 26.69 5.45
C THR A 329 7.14 25.23 5.66
N GLU A 330 6.58 24.57 6.68
CA GLU A 330 6.83 23.15 7.00
C GLU A 330 6.10 22.17 6.07
N GLU A 331 5.10 22.63 5.32
CA GLU A 331 4.31 21.75 4.46
C GLU A 331 5.05 21.45 3.13
N THR A 332 4.74 20.29 2.55
CA THR A 332 5.13 19.95 1.18
C THR A 332 4.35 20.84 0.22
N THR A 333 5.05 21.68 -0.54
CA THR A 333 4.42 22.55 -1.54
C THR A 333 4.32 21.85 -2.90
N PRO A 334 3.45 22.32 -3.82
CA PRO A 334 3.35 21.78 -5.16
C PRO A 334 4.69 21.77 -5.91
N GLU A 335 5.54 22.79 -5.77
CA GLU A 335 6.86 22.83 -6.41
C GLU A 335 7.78 21.73 -5.88
N LYS A 336 7.80 21.52 -4.56
CA LYS A 336 8.62 20.48 -3.95
C LYS A 336 8.18 19.10 -4.47
N ALA A 337 6.88 18.87 -4.57
CA ALA A 337 6.33 17.63 -5.10
C ALA A 337 6.63 17.45 -6.59
N ILE A 338 6.37 18.46 -7.43
CA ILE A 338 6.65 18.42 -8.87
C ILE A 338 8.14 18.16 -9.13
N LYS A 339 9.03 18.80 -8.39
CA LYS A 339 10.48 18.55 -8.49
C LYS A 339 10.81 17.10 -8.17
N TYR A 340 10.28 16.55 -7.08
CA TYR A 340 10.53 15.16 -6.70
C TYR A 340 9.96 14.15 -7.72
N LEU A 341 8.73 14.36 -8.19
CA LEU A 341 8.10 13.53 -9.22
C LEU A 341 8.86 13.58 -10.55
N SER A 342 9.41 14.75 -10.91
CA SER A 342 10.26 14.90 -12.10
C SER A 342 11.55 14.11 -11.97
N MET A 343 12.18 14.13 -10.79
CA MET A 343 13.38 13.32 -10.51
C MET A 343 13.09 11.82 -10.62
N ILE A 344 11.94 11.35 -10.12
CA ILE A 344 11.51 9.94 -10.31
C ILE A 344 11.40 9.64 -11.80
N LYS A 345 10.70 10.49 -12.56
CA LYS A 345 10.51 10.31 -14.00
C LYS A 345 11.82 10.26 -14.78
N GLU A 346 12.76 11.16 -14.48
CA GLU A 346 14.10 11.19 -15.09
C GLU A 346 14.86 9.90 -14.77
N THR A 347 14.87 9.50 -13.50
CA THR A 347 15.52 8.26 -13.03
C THR A 347 14.93 7.02 -13.72
N LEU A 348 13.61 6.95 -13.92
CA LEU A 348 12.96 5.83 -14.63
C LEU A 348 13.34 5.78 -16.12
N ASN A 349 13.54 6.92 -16.77
CA ASN A 349 14.01 6.96 -18.16
C ASN A 349 15.45 6.43 -18.28
N GLU A 350 16.29 6.66 -17.27
CA GLU A 350 17.67 6.16 -17.22
C GLU A 350 17.74 4.67 -16.85
N ALA A 351 16.91 4.23 -15.90
CA ALA A 351 16.98 2.88 -15.34
C ALA A 351 16.32 1.81 -16.21
N LEU A 352 15.26 2.15 -16.96
CA LEU A 352 14.53 1.17 -17.76
C LEU A 352 15.12 1.07 -19.18
N PRO A 353 15.52 -0.13 -19.66
CA PRO A 353 16.23 -0.31 -20.93
C PRO A 353 15.42 0.24 -22.11
N SER A 354 16.05 0.99 -23.04
CA SER A 354 15.39 1.51 -24.25
C SER A 354 14.72 0.38 -25.05
N GLN A 355 13.51 0.64 -25.59
CA GLN A 355 12.84 -0.32 -26.49
C GLN A 355 13.58 -0.46 -27.81
#